data_AF-A0A1S1FGE2-F1
#
_entry.id   AF-A0A1S1FGE2-F1
#
_cell.length_a   1.000
_cell.length_b   1.000
_cell.length_c   1.000
_cell.angle_alpha   90.00
_cell.angle_beta   90.00
_cell.angle_gamma   90.00
#
_symmetry.space_group_name_H-M   'P 1'
#
loop_
_entity.id
_entity.type
_entity.pdbx_description
1 polymer ?
#
loop_
_entity_poly.entity_id
_entity_poly.type
_entity_poly.pdbx_seq_one_letter_code
_entity_poly.pdbx_strand_id
1 'polypeptide(L)'
;MSANQQVRKDVSLFSALCLIYVFVMTMISLIYQTIVTLFQAIRYPGNLERIQKATESFMSRDGSYYLIAVCAGVFIFWLYRDGKLFKSDLRTQKRVMMPKTFGIVLSFLLLGQLGFVLFNQIFEAVLNIFGFSLFKAIESASAGSDSVTMFLYAGFFGPVSEELIFRGAGLRTFEKYGKVFAILMSSLIFGLFHGNIPQFFFAAFVGIIFSYVTLEYSILWAMVFHVFNNLVIGDGLTYLYSFLPDDIGGLLHLFILLVGASVAVIFLIKNKADIKMYVQENRSFPGAYRQAFRSVWFWIFTIFMFLTSLTLISHL
;
A
#
# COMPACT_ATOMS: atom_id res chain seq x y z
N MET A 1 16.49 -20.04 -20.66
CA MET A 1 15.02 -19.90 -20.46
C MET A 1 14.48 -18.95 -21.50
N SER A 2 13.34 -19.24 -22.12
CA SER A 2 12.69 -18.26 -23.01
C SER A 2 12.24 -17.04 -22.19
N ALA A 3 12.15 -15.85 -22.81
CA ALA A 3 11.67 -14.63 -22.14
C ALA A 3 10.33 -14.85 -21.41
N ASN A 4 9.45 -15.67 -22.01
CA ASN A 4 8.18 -16.13 -21.44
C ASN A 4 8.34 -16.90 -20.11
N GLN A 5 9.31 -17.82 -20.02
CA GLN A 5 9.54 -18.58 -18.79
C GLN A 5 10.14 -17.71 -17.68
N GLN A 6 10.93 -16.70 -18.04
CA GLN A 6 11.57 -15.82 -17.07
C GLN A 6 10.55 -14.90 -16.38
N VAL A 7 9.55 -14.36 -17.11
CA VAL A 7 8.45 -13.58 -16.52
C VAL A 7 7.76 -14.36 -15.41
N ARG A 8 7.36 -15.60 -15.70
CA ARG A 8 6.68 -16.46 -14.73
C ARG A 8 7.56 -16.70 -13.51
N LYS A 9 8.86 -16.98 -13.69
CA LYS A 9 9.80 -17.22 -12.59
C LYS A 9 9.96 -15.99 -11.70
N ASP A 10 10.10 -14.81 -12.29
CA ASP A 10 10.31 -13.58 -11.53
C ASP A 10 9.05 -13.15 -10.77
N VAL A 11 7.88 -13.22 -11.40
CA VAL A 11 6.59 -12.97 -10.73
C VAL A 11 6.35 -13.99 -9.61
N SER A 12 6.67 -15.26 -9.86
CA SER A 12 6.59 -16.32 -8.86
C SER A 12 7.49 -16.07 -7.66
N LEU A 13 8.75 -15.73 -7.89
CA LEU A 13 9.72 -15.49 -6.82
C LEU A 13 9.35 -14.25 -6.02
N PHE A 14 8.99 -13.15 -6.68
CA PHE A 14 8.58 -11.93 -5.99
C PHE A 14 7.30 -12.14 -5.15
N SER A 15 6.30 -12.84 -5.69
CA SER A 15 5.06 -13.15 -4.94
C SER A 15 5.33 -14.07 -3.74
N ALA A 16 6.22 -15.06 -3.90
CA ALA A 16 6.62 -15.93 -2.79
C ALA A 16 7.35 -15.15 -1.69
N LEU A 17 8.22 -14.20 -2.05
CA LEU A 17 8.89 -13.31 -1.08
C LEU A 17 7.91 -12.38 -0.37
N CYS A 18 6.91 -11.84 -1.08
CA CYS A 18 5.82 -11.08 -0.44
C CYS A 18 5.08 -11.96 0.58
N LEU A 19 4.74 -13.20 0.23
CA LEU A 19 4.07 -14.11 1.16
C LEU A 19 4.95 -14.47 2.38
N ILE A 20 6.25 -14.73 2.17
CA ILE A 20 7.21 -14.93 3.25
C ILE A 20 7.26 -13.70 4.15
N TYR A 21 7.26 -12.50 3.55
CA TYR A 21 7.28 -11.27 4.32
C TYR A 21 6.02 -11.12 5.18
N VAL A 22 4.82 -11.35 4.63
CA VAL A 22 3.57 -11.36 5.40
C VAL A 22 3.61 -12.38 6.55
N PHE A 23 4.16 -13.57 6.30
CA PHE A 23 4.34 -14.59 7.33
C PHE A 23 5.28 -14.10 8.45
N VAL A 24 6.42 -13.50 8.10
CA VAL A 24 7.37 -12.92 9.06
C VAL A 24 6.72 -11.79 9.87
N MET A 25 5.97 -10.89 9.24
CA MET A 25 5.21 -9.84 9.93
C MET A 25 4.23 -10.44 10.95
N THR A 26 3.51 -11.49 10.54
CA THR A 26 2.55 -12.19 11.41
C THR A 26 3.26 -12.84 12.60
N MET A 27 4.39 -13.51 12.38
CA MET A 27 5.16 -14.14 13.46
C MET A 27 5.72 -13.10 14.44
N ILE A 28 6.25 -11.98 13.95
CA ILE A 28 6.71 -10.88 14.80
C ILE A 28 5.55 -10.34 15.64
N SER A 29 4.38 -10.12 15.04
CA SER A 29 3.19 -9.66 15.75
C SER A 29 2.76 -10.64 16.85
N LEU A 30 2.74 -11.95 16.57
CA LEU A 30 2.35 -12.98 17.54
C LEU A 30 3.34 -13.08 18.71
N ILE A 31 4.64 -13.04 18.42
CA ILE A 31 5.69 -13.06 19.46
C ILE A 31 5.56 -11.81 20.33
N TYR A 32 5.40 -10.63 19.72
CA TYR A 32 5.25 -9.38 20.43
C TYR A 32 3.99 -9.37 21.32
N GLN A 33 2.85 -9.80 20.77
CA GLN A 33 1.59 -9.94 21.52
C GLN A 33 1.73 -10.92 22.70
N THR A 34 2.47 -12.01 22.53
CA THR A 34 2.73 -12.97 23.61
C THR A 34 3.54 -12.31 24.73
N ILE A 35 4.60 -11.58 24.39
CA ILE A 35 5.42 -10.84 25.36
C ILE A 35 4.57 -9.82 26.12
N VAL A 36 3.75 -9.02 25.41
CA VAL A 36 2.85 -8.05 26.04
C VAL A 36 1.87 -8.76 26.98
N THR A 37 1.29 -9.88 26.56
CA THR A 37 0.36 -10.67 27.39
C THR A 37 1.03 -11.16 28.67
N LEU A 38 2.28 -11.63 28.60
CA LEU A 38 3.04 -12.05 29.78
C LEU A 38 3.29 -10.88 30.75
N PHE A 39 3.63 -9.70 30.23
CA PHE A 39 3.75 -8.50 31.07
C PHE A 39 2.43 -8.10 31.74
N GLN A 40 1.31 -8.16 31.01
CA GLN A 40 -0.01 -7.87 31.60
C GLN A 40 -0.42 -8.93 32.62
N ALA A 41 -0.05 -10.19 32.43
CA ALA A 41 -0.30 -11.26 33.39
C ALA A 41 0.42 -11.05 34.73
N ILE A 42 1.63 -10.48 34.71
CA ILE A 42 2.35 -10.09 35.94
C ILE A 42 1.63 -8.93 36.63
N ARG A 43 1.07 -7.98 35.88
CA ARG A 43 0.40 -6.79 36.41
C ARG A 43 -1.00 -7.08 36.98
N TYR A 44 -1.71 -8.04 36.40
CA TYR A 44 -3.09 -8.38 36.77
C TYR A 44 -3.22 -9.88 37.10
N PRO A 45 -2.52 -10.36 38.15
CA PRO A 45 -2.47 -11.78 38.46
C PRO A 45 -3.88 -12.33 38.74
N GLY A 46 -4.19 -13.48 38.12
CA GLY A 46 -5.46 -14.19 38.29
C GLY A 46 -6.68 -13.56 37.58
N ASN A 47 -6.54 -12.41 36.91
CA ASN A 47 -7.64 -11.75 36.20
C ASN A 47 -7.47 -11.83 34.68
N LEU A 48 -7.86 -12.97 34.09
CA LEU A 48 -7.76 -13.25 32.66
C LEU A 48 -8.43 -12.19 31.77
N GLU A 49 -9.62 -11.73 32.15
CA GLU A 49 -10.37 -10.73 31.38
C GLU A 49 -9.61 -9.40 31.31
N ARG A 50 -9.06 -8.95 32.45
CA ARG A 50 -8.28 -7.71 32.51
C ARG A 50 -6.96 -7.82 31.76
N ILE A 51 -6.32 -9.00 31.78
CA ILE A 51 -5.13 -9.28 30.99
C ILE A 51 -5.44 -9.14 29.49
N GLN A 52 -6.49 -9.82 29.01
CA GLN A 52 -6.89 -9.78 27.59
C GLN A 52 -7.20 -8.35 27.13
N LYS A 53 -8.08 -7.63 27.85
CA LYS A 53 -8.43 -6.25 27.53
C LYS A 53 -7.22 -5.31 27.53
N ALA A 54 -6.32 -5.46 28.50
CA ALA A 54 -5.10 -4.65 28.56
C ALA A 54 -4.14 -4.95 27.39
N THR A 55 -4.01 -6.22 27.00
CA THR A 55 -3.22 -6.63 25.83
C THR A 55 -3.83 -6.05 24.56
N GLU A 56 -5.12 -6.25 24.30
CA GLU A 56 -5.80 -5.73 23.10
C GLU A 56 -5.71 -4.21 23.00
N SER A 57 -5.94 -3.51 24.11
CA SER A 57 -5.81 -2.05 24.16
C SER A 57 -4.38 -1.56 23.95
N PHE A 58 -3.36 -2.35 24.31
CA PHE A 58 -1.97 -2.01 24.05
C PHE A 58 -1.61 -2.26 22.58
N MET A 59 -1.95 -3.45 22.08
CA MET A 59 -1.66 -3.88 20.71
C MET A 59 -2.35 -3.03 19.64
N SER A 60 -3.53 -2.50 19.93
CA SER A 60 -4.26 -1.60 19.02
C SER A 60 -3.60 -0.23 18.83
N ARG A 61 -2.76 0.22 19.78
CA ARG A 61 -2.13 1.54 19.74
C ARG A 61 -0.64 1.48 19.43
N ASP A 62 0.06 0.44 19.84
CA ASP A 62 1.51 0.35 19.69
C ASP A 62 1.93 -0.12 18.30
N GLY A 63 2.79 0.66 17.64
CA GLY A 63 3.35 0.33 16.32
C GLY A 63 4.72 -0.34 16.35
N SER A 64 5.25 -0.72 17.52
CA SER A 64 6.64 -1.18 17.65
C SER A 64 6.91 -2.48 16.89
N TYR A 65 5.95 -3.40 16.91
CA TYR A 65 6.07 -4.66 16.16
C TYR A 65 6.10 -4.44 14.65
N TYR A 66 5.36 -3.45 14.14
CA TYR A 66 5.44 -3.05 12.73
C TYR A 66 6.81 -2.48 12.38
N LEU A 67 7.40 -1.63 13.23
CA LEU A 67 8.75 -1.10 13.04
C LEU A 67 9.82 -2.21 12.96
N ILE A 68 9.69 -3.25 13.80
CA ILE A 68 10.57 -4.42 13.73
C ILE A 68 10.32 -5.18 12.41
N ALA A 69 9.06 -5.34 12.03
CA ALA A 69 8.68 -6.10 10.85
C ALA A 69 9.12 -5.43 9.54
N VAL A 70 9.05 -4.10 9.41
CA VAL A 70 9.56 -3.39 8.22
C VAL A 70 11.06 -3.56 8.06
N CYS A 71 11.84 -3.56 9.16
CA CYS A 71 13.27 -3.84 9.11
C CYS A 71 13.55 -5.26 8.57
N ALA A 72 12.80 -6.26 9.05
CA ALA A 72 12.91 -7.63 8.56
C ALA A 72 12.53 -7.75 7.07
N GLY A 73 11.46 -7.07 6.63
CA GLY A 73 11.04 -7.03 5.24
C GLY A 73 12.11 -6.43 4.32
N VAL A 74 12.62 -5.25 4.67
CA VAL A 74 13.69 -4.59 3.91
C VAL A 74 14.94 -5.47 3.84
N PHE A 75 15.28 -6.19 4.91
CA PHE A 75 16.41 -7.13 4.92
C PHE A 75 16.19 -8.30 3.94
N ILE A 76 15.01 -8.94 3.95
CA ILE A 76 14.66 -10.02 3.01
C ILE A 76 14.81 -9.54 1.55
N PHE A 77 14.27 -8.37 1.22
CA PHE A 77 14.32 -7.85 -0.14
C PHE A 77 15.69 -7.29 -0.54
N TRP A 78 16.50 -6.85 0.42
CA TRP A 78 17.90 -6.50 0.20
C TRP A 78 18.74 -7.73 -0.20
N LEU A 79 18.54 -8.86 0.48
CA LEU A 79 19.18 -10.14 0.11
C LEU A 79 18.70 -10.63 -1.26
N TYR A 80 17.40 -10.56 -1.54
CA TYR A 80 16.83 -10.92 -2.85
C TYR A 80 17.45 -10.13 -4.02
N ARG A 81 17.84 -8.88 -3.78
CA ARG A 81 18.46 -8.01 -4.79
C ARG A 81 19.99 -8.11 -4.83
N ASP A 82 20.60 -9.11 -4.19
CA ASP A 82 22.06 -9.26 -4.07
C ASP A 82 22.74 -7.96 -3.57
N GLY A 83 22.07 -7.26 -2.66
CA GLY A 83 22.51 -5.97 -2.13
C GLY A 83 22.45 -4.77 -3.08
N LYS A 84 21.92 -4.94 -4.30
CA LYS A 84 21.78 -3.86 -5.31
C LYS A 84 20.73 -2.82 -4.94
N LEU A 85 19.80 -3.18 -4.05
CA LEU A 85 18.71 -2.31 -3.59
C LEU A 85 19.22 -0.92 -3.16
N PHE A 86 20.22 -0.86 -2.29
CA PHE A 86 20.80 0.41 -1.80
C PHE A 86 21.93 0.98 -2.68
N LYS A 87 22.39 0.24 -3.69
CA LYS A 87 23.52 0.66 -4.54
C LYS A 87 23.05 1.30 -5.84
N SER A 88 22.38 0.54 -6.70
CA SER A 88 21.96 1.00 -8.03
C SER A 88 20.50 1.44 -8.06
N ASP A 89 19.62 0.70 -7.38
CA ASP A 89 18.18 0.85 -7.56
C ASP A 89 17.66 2.17 -6.94
N LEU A 90 18.25 2.57 -5.80
CA LEU A 90 17.98 3.86 -5.13
C LEU A 90 18.57 5.09 -5.81
N ARG A 91 19.72 4.95 -6.47
CA ARG A 91 20.51 6.10 -6.99
C ARG A 91 20.12 6.53 -8.40
N THR A 92 19.14 5.85 -9.00
CA THR A 92 18.72 6.14 -10.37
C THR A 92 17.81 7.38 -10.38
N GLN A 93 18.31 8.49 -10.95
CA GLN A 93 17.54 9.69 -11.25
C GLN A 93 17.51 9.91 -12.77
N LYS A 94 16.32 9.93 -13.37
CA LYS A 94 16.15 10.12 -14.82
C LYS A 94 15.74 11.56 -15.18
N ARG A 95 14.74 12.12 -14.51
CA ARG A 95 14.24 13.49 -14.72
C ARG A 95 14.16 14.26 -13.40
N VAL A 96 14.22 15.58 -13.50
CA VAL A 96 14.03 16.49 -12.35
C VAL A 96 12.52 16.67 -12.09
N MET A 97 12.12 16.65 -10.82
CA MET A 97 10.73 16.91 -10.42
C MET A 97 10.44 18.41 -10.43
N MET A 98 9.63 18.84 -11.39
CA MET A 98 9.19 20.24 -11.48
C MET A 98 7.98 20.49 -10.56
N PRO A 99 7.80 21.70 -10.00
CA PRO A 99 6.66 22.02 -9.14
C PRO A 99 5.29 21.73 -9.78
N LYS A 100 5.16 21.99 -11.09
CA LYS A 100 3.96 21.65 -11.85
C LYS A 100 3.69 20.14 -11.85
N THR A 101 4.72 19.32 -12.12
CA THR A 101 4.60 17.86 -12.09
C THR A 101 4.24 17.38 -10.69
N PHE A 102 4.85 17.97 -9.65
CA PHE A 102 4.54 17.65 -8.27
C PHE A 102 3.06 17.89 -7.96
N GLY A 103 2.52 19.06 -8.34
CA GLY A 103 1.10 19.36 -8.17
C GLY A 103 0.17 18.42 -8.96
N ILE A 104 0.58 17.98 -10.16
CA ILE A 104 -0.17 16.98 -10.92
C ILE A 104 -0.18 15.64 -10.19
N VAL A 105 0.98 15.15 -9.72
CA VAL A 105 1.04 13.88 -8.96
C VAL A 105 0.17 13.97 -7.69
N LEU A 106 0.25 15.08 -6.96
CA LEU A 106 -0.60 15.32 -5.80
C LEU A 106 -2.10 15.28 -6.15
N SER A 107 -2.50 15.88 -7.27
CA SER A 107 -3.90 15.83 -7.73
C SER A 107 -4.38 14.40 -8.00
N PHE A 108 -3.50 13.52 -8.48
CA PHE A 108 -3.81 12.11 -8.66
C PHE A 108 -3.95 11.37 -7.32
N LEU A 109 -3.18 11.72 -6.28
CA LEU A 109 -3.38 11.14 -4.94
C LEU A 109 -4.77 11.49 -4.38
N LEU A 110 -5.18 12.75 -4.55
CA LEU A 110 -6.52 13.20 -4.16
C LEU A 110 -7.63 12.52 -4.99
N LEU A 111 -7.40 12.26 -6.27
CA LEU A 111 -8.30 11.44 -7.09
C LEU A 111 -8.41 10.01 -6.54
N GLY A 112 -7.30 9.42 -6.12
CA GLY A 112 -7.27 8.10 -5.48
C GLY A 112 -8.10 8.09 -4.19
N GLN A 113 -7.92 9.10 -3.34
CA GLN A 113 -8.65 9.23 -2.08
C GLN A 113 -10.16 9.41 -2.30
N LEU A 114 -10.55 10.23 -3.29
CA LEU A 114 -11.96 10.34 -3.69
C LEU A 114 -12.52 8.99 -4.16
N GLY A 115 -11.74 8.26 -4.98
CA GLY A 115 -12.09 6.92 -5.42
C GLY A 115 -12.27 5.94 -4.26
N PHE A 116 -11.40 5.99 -3.24
CA PHE A 116 -11.52 5.19 -2.03
C PHE A 116 -12.81 5.48 -1.26
N VAL A 117 -13.13 6.76 -1.02
CA VAL A 117 -14.37 7.17 -0.33
C VAL A 117 -15.61 6.68 -1.09
N LEU A 118 -15.68 6.93 -2.40
CA LEU A 118 -16.82 6.52 -3.23
C LEU A 118 -16.95 4.99 -3.32
N PHE A 119 -15.83 4.29 -3.50
CA PHE A 119 -15.80 2.83 -3.52
C PHE A 119 -16.36 2.26 -2.23
N ASN A 120 -15.88 2.73 -1.07
CA ASN A 120 -16.31 2.22 0.23
C ASN A 120 -17.79 2.50 0.48
N GLN A 121 -18.30 3.68 0.15
CA GLN A 121 -19.73 4.00 0.29
C GLN A 121 -20.61 3.08 -0.55
N ILE A 122 -20.26 2.89 -1.83
CA ILE A 122 -21.02 2.04 -2.74
C ILE A 122 -20.93 0.57 -2.31
N PHE A 123 -19.73 0.10 -1.96
CA PHE A 123 -19.49 -1.30 -1.62
C PHE A 123 -20.12 -1.68 -0.28
N GLU A 124 -20.06 -0.81 0.72
CA GLU A 124 -20.80 -0.97 1.99
C GLU A 124 -22.31 -1.05 1.75
N ALA A 125 -22.87 -0.14 0.94
CA ALA A 125 -24.29 -0.17 0.61
C ALA A 125 -24.70 -1.48 -0.08
N VAL A 126 -23.86 -2.01 -0.99
CA VAL A 126 -24.11 -3.29 -1.66
C VAL A 126 -24.02 -4.46 -0.69
N LEU A 127 -22.99 -4.53 0.16
CA LEU A 127 -22.81 -5.63 1.11
C LEU A 127 -23.93 -5.68 2.16
N ASN A 128 -24.40 -4.51 2.61
CA ASN A 128 -25.49 -4.41 3.58
C ASN A 128 -26.80 -5.04 3.06
N ILE A 129 -27.03 -5.04 1.74
CA ILE A 129 -28.17 -5.75 1.11
C ILE A 129 -28.10 -7.27 1.37
N PHE A 130 -26.90 -7.81 1.48
CA PHE A 130 -26.64 -9.24 1.71
C PHE A 130 -26.41 -9.60 3.18
N GLY A 131 -26.60 -8.66 4.12
CA GLY A 131 -26.40 -8.91 5.55
C GLY A 131 -24.93 -8.85 6.01
N PHE A 132 -24.04 -8.24 5.22
CA PHE A 132 -22.62 -8.09 5.56
C PHE A 132 -22.22 -6.62 5.65
N SER A 133 -21.20 -6.30 6.45
CA SER A 133 -20.60 -4.98 6.56
C SER A 133 -19.09 -5.02 6.39
N LEU A 134 -18.58 -3.99 5.71
CA LEU A 134 -17.17 -3.66 5.50
C LEU A 134 -16.63 -2.70 6.56
N PHE A 135 -17.45 -2.31 7.55
CA PHE A 135 -17.11 -1.28 8.53
C PHE A 135 -15.74 -1.52 9.19
N LYS A 136 -15.48 -2.75 9.66
CA LYS A 136 -14.18 -3.11 10.27
C LYS A 136 -13.02 -2.97 9.30
N ALA A 137 -13.21 -3.33 8.02
CA ALA A 137 -12.20 -3.17 7.00
C ALA A 137 -11.94 -1.69 6.67
N ILE A 138 -12.98 -0.86 6.64
CA ILE A 138 -12.86 0.59 6.42
C ILE A 138 -12.18 1.28 7.61
N GLU A 139 -12.57 0.90 8.83
CA GLU A 139 -11.98 1.39 10.08
C GLU A 139 -10.49 1.06 10.15
N SER A 140 -10.12 -0.21 9.95
CA SER A 140 -8.71 -0.62 9.86
C SER A 140 -7.96 0.08 8.73
N ALA A 141 -8.63 0.39 7.62
CA ALA A 141 -8.02 1.03 6.47
C ALA A 141 -7.72 2.52 6.66
N SER A 142 -8.50 3.15 7.53
CA SER A 142 -8.53 4.61 7.75
C SER A 142 -8.10 4.98 9.17
N ALA A 143 -7.61 4.01 9.94
CA ALA A 143 -7.15 4.20 11.30
C ALA A 143 -5.98 5.17 11.33
N GLY A 144 -6.12 6.23 12.13
CA GLY A 144 -5.05 7.19 12.38
C GLY A 144 -3.99 6.66 13.33
N SER A 145 -2.98 7.49 13.57
CA SER A 145 -1.85 7.16 14.43
C SER A 145 -2.06 7.59 15.90
N ASP A 146 -2.52 6.67 16.76
CA ASP A 146 -2.81 6.96 18.19
C ASP A 146 -1.57 6.99 19.12
N SER A 147 -0.41 6.57 18.62
CA SER A 147 0.85 6.56 19.38
C SER A 147 2.02 7.06 18.55
N VAL A 148 3.09 7.48 19.21
CA VAL A 148 4.34 7.87 18.53
C VAL A 148 4.91 6.72 17.70
N THR A 149 4.84 5.47 18.20
CA THR A 149 5.36 4.31 17.47
C THR A 149 4.52 4.01 16.23
N MET A 150 3.19 4.12 16.33
CA MET A 150 2.29 3.98 15.18
C MET A 150 2.47 5.11 14.18
N PHE A 151 2.60 6.36 14.64
CA PHE A 151 2.86 7.53 13.79
C PHE A 151 4.16 7.40 12.99
N LEU A 152 5.24 6.98 13.65
CA LEU A 152 6.52 6.73 12.98
C LEU A 152 6.40 5.60 11.95
N TYR A 153 5.66 4.54 12.26
CA TYR A 153 5.42 3.44 11.32
C TYR A 153 4.54 3.87 10.15
N ALA A 154 3.26 4.17 10.40
CA ALA A 154 2.24 4.41 9.39
C ALA A 154 2.55 5.65 8.53
N GLY A 155 3.18 6.65 9.13
CA GLY A 155 3.54 7.90 8.48
C GLY A 155 4.83 7.86 7.68
N PHE A 156 5.86 7.15 8.15
CA PHE A 156 7.20 7.25 7.58
C PHE A 156 7.83 5.89 7.24
N PHE A 157 8.11 5.05 8.24
CA PHE A 157 8.90 3.83 8.03
C PHE A 157 8.17 2.79 7.19
N GLY A 158 6.85 2.65 7.36
CA GLY A 158 5.97 1.83 6.53
C GLY A 158 6.07 2.24 5.05
N PRO A 159 5.63 3.46 4.68
CA PRO A 159 5.74 3.98 3.32
C PRO A 159 7.13 3.84 2.68
N VAL A 160 8.19 4.19 3.41
CA VAL A 160 9.58 4.06 2.91
C VAL A 160 9.94 2.61 2.65
N SER A 161 9.61 1.70 3.57
CA SER A 161 9.89 0.26 3.41
C SER A 161 9.11 -0.34 2.24
N GLU A 162 7.87 0.08 2.04
CA GLU A 162 7.03 -0.37 0.93
C GLU A 162 7.60 0.09 -0.40
N GLU A 163 8.05 1.35 -0.52
CA GLU A 163 8.73 1.80 -1.73
C GLU A 163 10.01 1.01 -2.01
N LEU A 164 10.82 0.70 -0.99
CA LEU A 164 12.00 -0.15 -1.16
C LEU A 164 11.63 -1.54 -1.70
N ILE A 165 10.57 -2.16 -1.17
CA ILE A 165 10.14 -3.50 -1.56
C ILE A 165 9.50 -3.50 -2.95
N PHE A 166 8.46 -2.69 -3.16
CA PHE A 166 7.66 -2.76 -4.39
C PHE A 166 8.28 -1.98 -5.54
N ARG A 167 8.94 -0.85 -5.28
CA ARG A 167 9.56 -0.02 -6.34
C ARG A 167 11.04 -0.34 -6.49
N GLY A 168 11.75 -0.53 -5.38
CA GLY A 168 13.17 -0.88 -5.39
C GLY A 168 13.42 -2.32 -5.87
N ALA A 169 12.68 -3.30 -5.35
CA ALA A 169 12.85 -4.70 -5.75
C ALA A 169 11.87 -5.13 -6.84
N GLY A 170 10.56 -5.03 -6.62
CA GLY A 170 9.53 -5.56 -7.52
C GLY A 170 9.54 -4.91 -8.91
N LEU A 171 9.33 -3.60 -8.96
CA LEU A 171 9.27 -2.82 -10.20
C LEU A 171 10.57 -2.95 -11.01
N ARG A 172 11.74 -2.87 -10.37
CA ARG A 172 13.04 -3.07 -11.05
C ARG A 172 13.22 -4.48 -11.59
N THR A 173 12.71 -5.49 -10.91
CA THR A 173 12.69 -6.85 -11.44
C THR A 173 11.81 -6.95 -12.70
N PHE A 174 10.68 -6.26 -12.73
CA PHE A 174 9.73 -6.34 -13.84
C PHE A 174 10.03 -5.38 -15.01
N GLU A 175 10.82 -4.31 -14.81
CA GLU A 175 11.10 -3.26 -15.81
C GLU A 175 11.64 -3.82 -17.13
N LYS A 176 12.44 -4.90 -17.07
CA LYS A 176 12.99 -5.60 -18.25
C LYS A 176 11.94 -6.26 -19.16
N TYR A 177 10.69 -6.34 -18.73
CA TYR A 177 9.58 -6.87 -19.52
C TYR A 177 8.71 -5.78 -20.16
N GLY A 178 9.05 -4.51 -19.96
CA GLY A 178 8.29 -3.35 -20.41
C GLY A 178 7.76 -2.55 -19.23
N LYS A 179 7.85 -1.21 -19.30
CA LYS A 179 7.48 -0.34 -18.17
C LYS A 179 6.03 -0.49 -17.77
N VAL A 180 5.11 -0.60 -18.74
CA VAL A 180 3.68 -0.75 -18.44
C VAL A 180 3.42 -2.04 -17.68
N PHE A 181 4.05 -3.15 -18.07
CA PHE A 181 3.94 -4.41 -17.34
C PHE A 181 4.49 -4.29 -15.92
N ALA A 182 5.65 -3.65 -15.77
CA ALA A 182 6.27 -3.44 -14.46
C ALA A 182 5.38 -2.59 -13.53
N ILE A 183 4.84 -1.49 -14.05
CA ILE A 183 3.91 -0.61 -13.34
C ILE A 183 2.69 -1.41 -12.89
N LEU A 184 2.01 -2.10 -13.80
CA LEU A 184 0.76 -2.81 -13.48
C LEU A 184 0.99 -3.98 -12.52
N MET A 185 2.02 -4.80 -12.75
CA MET A 185 2.28 -5.98 -11.90
C MET A 185 2.78 -5.60 -10.51
N SER A 186 3.67 -4.60 -10.39
CA SER A 186 4.13 -4.15 -9.08
C SER A 186 2.98 -3.54 -8.29
N SER A 187 2.16 -2.70 -8.94
CA SER A 187 1.00 -2.05 -8.30
C SER A 187 -0.09 -3.03 -7.88
N LEU A 188 -0.33 -4.07 -8.69
CA LEU A 188 -1.27 -5.14 -8.36
C LEU A 188 -0.82 -5.90 -7.11
N ILE A 189 0.46 -6.30 -7.05
CA ILE A 189 1.01 -7.04 -5.91
C ILE A 189 1.05 -6.15 -4.66
N PHE A 190 1.36 -4.85 -4.81
CA PHE A 190 1.30 -3.87 -3.74
C PHE A 190 -0.11 -3.71 -3.17
N GLY A 191 -1.14 -3.59 -4.02
CA GLY A 191 -2.53 -3.56 -3.59
C GLY A 191 -2.92 -4.85 -2.85
N LEU A 192 -2.58 -6.01 -3.41
CA LEU A 192 -2.88 -7.31 -2.79
C LEU A 192 -2.22 -7.45 -1.41
N PHE A 193 -1.00 -6.93 -1.25
CA PHE A 193 -0.23 -7.02 -0.02
C PHE A 193 -0.91 -6.37 1.20
N HIS A 194 -1.86 -5.46 1.00
CA HIS A 194 -2.59 -4.84 2.10
C HIS A 194 -3.58 -5.80 2.78
N GLY A 195 -4.02 -6.87 2.11
CA GLY A 195 -4.93 -7.85 2.71
C GLY A 195 -6.26 -7.27 3.17
N ASN A 196 -6.69 -6.16 2.57
CA ASN A 196 -7.87 -5.38 2.92
C ASN A 196 -8.53 -4.89 1.63
N ILE A 197 -9.83 -5.16 1.44
CA ILE A 197 -10.53 -4.87 0.17
C ILE A 197 -10.62 -3.36 -0.12
N PRO A 198 -11.10 -2.50 0.81
CA PRO A 198 -11.00 -1.05 0.69
C PRO A 198 -9.62 -0.57 0.25
N GLN A 199 -8.57 -1.02 0.94
CA GLN A 199 -7.21 -0.56 0.66
C GLN A 199 -6.68 -1.12 -0.66
N PHE A 200 -7.06 -2.33 -1.07
CA PHE A 200 -6.58 -2.95 -2.30
C PHE A 200 -6.72 -2.02 -3.51
N PHE A 201 -7.91 -1.46 -3.73
CA PHE A 201 -8.17 -0.61 -4.88
C PHE A 201 -7.40 0.71 -4.80
N PHE A 202 -7.39 1.34 -3.62
CA PHE A 202 -6.65 2.57 -3.39
C PHE A 202 -5.14 2.38 -3.58
N ALA A 203 -4.57 1.39 -2.88
CA ALA A 203 -3.16 1.04 -2.92
C ALA A 203 -2.71 0.64 -4.32
N ALA A 204 -3.50 -0.14 -5.07
CA ALA A 204 -3.17 -0.47 -6.46
C ALA A 204 -3.16 0.78 -7.36
N PHE A 205 -4.10 1.71 -7.17
CA PHE A 205 -4.15 2.95 -7.93
C PHE A 205 -2.96 3.88 -7.64
N VAL A 206 -2.67 4.17 -6.36
CA VAL A 206 -1.47 4.97 -6.01
C VAL A 206 -0.17 4.22 -6.33
N GLY A 207 -0.25 2.88 -6.29
CA GLY A 207 0.68 1.92 -6.88
C GLY A 207 1.21 2.35 -8.25
N ILE A 208 0.27 2.60 -9.16
CA ILE A 208 0.54 2.96 -10.56
C ILE A 208 1.28 4.30 -10.61
N ILE A 209 0.83 5.27 -9.83
CA ILE A 209 1.41 6.62 -9.74
C ILE A 209 2.86 6.53 -9.28
N PHE A 210 3.13 5.87 -8.14
CA PHE A 210 4.47 5.76 -7.56
C PHE A 210 5.41 4.94 -8.44
N SER A 211 4.88 3.93 -9.14
CA SER A 211 5.66 3.16 -10.12
C SER A 211 6.09 4.03 -11.30
N TYR A 212 5.18 4.84 -11.86
CA TYR A 212 5.52 5.80 -12.91
C TYR A 212 6.54 6.83 -12.42
N VAL A 213 6.33 7.41 -11.23
CA VAL A 213 7.26 8.37 -10.62
C VAL A 213 8.66 7.76 -10.45
N THR A 214 8.75 6.51 -9.99
CA THR A 214 10.03 5.80 -9.85
C THR A 214 10.73 5.59 -11.18
N LEU A 215 9.99 5.21 -12.23
CA LEU A 215 10.58 4.90 -13.54
C LEU A 215 11.01 6.14 -14.31
N GLU A 216 10.32 7.27 -14.16
CA GLU A 216 10.59 8.48 -14.95
C GLU A 216 11.35 9.57 -14.16
N TYR A 217 11.32 9.53 -12.83
CA TYR A 217 12.02 10.50 -11.97
C TYR A 217 13.01 9.78 -11.07
N SER A 218 12.58 9.36 -9.88
CA SER A 218 13.38 8.58 -8.94
C SER A 218 12.46 7.92 -7.91
N ILE A 219 12.96 6.86 -7.27
CA ILE A 219 12.27 6.22 -6.15
C ILE A 219 12.15 7.13 -4.92
N LEU A 220 13.09 8.07 -4.74
CA LEU A 220 13.02 9.05 -3.65
C LEU A 220 11.77 9.93 -3.78
N TRP A 221 11.38 10.30 -5.00
CA TRP A 221 10.13 11.04 -5.20
C TRP A 221 8.90 10.18 -4.89
N ALA A 222 8.92 8.89 -5.22
CA ALA A 222 7.85 7.98 -4.84
C ALA A 222 7.74 7.87 -3.31
N MET A 223 8.85 7.76 -2.58
CA MET A 223 8.90 7.80 -1.11
C MET A 223 8.33 9.10 -0.56
N VAL A 224 8.74 10.25 -1.11
CA VAL A 224 8.22 11.56 -0.70
C VAL A 224 6.71 11.63 -0.88
N PHE A 225 6.18 11.23 -2.04
CA PHE A 225 4.73 11.26 -2.26
C PHE A 225 3.98 10.26 -1.38
N HIS A 226 4.55 9.10 -1.10
CA HIS A 226 3.92 8.11 -0.25
C HIS A 226 3.88 8.59 1.21
N VAL A 227 5.00 9.08 1.74
CA VAL A 227 5.05 9.71 3.08
C VAL A 227 4.11 10.92 3.15
N PHE A 228 4.06 11.75 2.09
CA PHE A 228 3.14 12.88 2.03
C PHE A 228 1.67 12.42 2.04
N ASN A 229 1.34 11.36 1.31
CA ASN A 229 0.00 10.78 1.31
C ASN A 229 -0.42 10.35 2.71
N ASN A 230 0.45 9.67 3.44
CA ASN A 230 0.11 9.13 4.75
C ASN A 230 0.14 10.21 5.84
N LEU A 231 1.21 11.00 5.91
CA LEU A 231 1.37 12.02 6.96
C LEU A 231 0.53 13.27 6.73
N VAL A 232 0.48 13.79 5.50
CA VAL A 232 -0.16 15.07 5.22
C VAL A 232 -1.61 14.87 4.84
N ILE A 233 -1.89 14.00 3.87
CA ILE A 233 -3.27 13.77 3.39
C ILE A 233 -4.05 12.90 4.39
N GLY A 234 -3.44 11.84 4.94
CA GLY A 234 -4.05 10.97 5.94
C GLY A 234 -4.14 11.65 7.32
N ASP A 235 -3.05 11.63 8.08
CA ASP A 235 -3.04 12.11 9.47
C ASP A 235 -3.22 13.63 9.57
N GLY A 236 -2.52 14.40 8.73
CA GLY A 236 -2.47 15.86 8.82
C GLY A 236 -3.80 16.55 8.51
N LEU A 237 -4.49 16.15 7.45
CA LEU A 237 -5.82 16.66 7.14
C LEU A 237 -6.84 16.21 8.18
N THR A 238 -6.78 14.95 8.64
CA THR A 238 -7.65 14.47 9.72
C THR A 238 -7.48 15.30 10.99
N TYR A 239 -6.24 15.59 11.37
CA TYR A 239 -5.93 16.48 12.49
C TYR A 239 -6.45 17.90 12.26
N LEU A 240 -6.28 18.46 11.05
CA LEU A 240 -6.83 19.77 10.70
C LEU A 240 -8.35 19.81 10.86
N TYR A 241 -9.07 18.77 10.41
CA TYR A 241 -10.52 18.71 10.51
C TYR A 241 -11.02 18.57 11.94
N SER A 242 -10.21 18.03 12.86
CA SER A 242 -10.58 17.89 14.28
C SER A 242 -10.78 19.24 15.00
N PHE A 243 -10.30 20.35 14.42
CA PHE A 243 -10.53 21.70 14.93
C PHE A 243 -11.82 22.36 14.40
N LEU A 244 -12.52 21.69 13.48
CA LEU A 244 -13.72 22.20 12.84
C LEU A 244 -14.96 21.42 13.34
N PRO A 245 -16.15 22.03 13.30
CA PRO A 245 -17.40 21.26 13.39
C PRO A 245 -17.45 20.16 12.34
N ASP A 246 -17.96 18.97 12.68
CA ASP A 246 -17.91 17.77 11.85
C ASP A 246 -18.48 17.98 10.43
N ASP A 247 -19.58 18.73 10.31
CA ASP A 247 -20.21 19.08 9.04
C ASP A 247 -19.29 19.96 8.17
N ILE A 248 -18.65 20.96 8.78
CA ILE A 248 -17.70 21.84 8.09
C ILE A 248 -16.42 21.07 7.71
N GLY A 249 -15.90 20.24 8.61
CA GLY A 249 -14.73 19.39 8.36
C GLY A 249 -14.98 18.43 7.19
N GLY A 250 -16.12 17.75 7.18
CA GLY A 250 -16.52 16.86 6.09
C GLY A 250 -16.69 17.58 4.76
N LEU A 251 -17.33 18.75 4.74
CA LEU A 251 -17.48 19.57 3.54
C LEU A 251 -16.12 20.06 3.00
N LEU A 252 -15.23 20.51 3.88
CA LEU A 252 -13.88 20.93 3.50
C LEU A 252 -13.07 19.76 2.93
N HIS A 253 -13.16 18.58 3.54
CA HIS A 253 -12.50 17.38 3.04
C HIS A 253 -12.98 17.04 1.62
N LEU A 254 -14.30 16.97 1.41
CA LEU A 254 -14.88 16.68 0.11
C LEU A 254 -14.48 17.74 -0.93
N PHE A 255 -14.48 19.02 -0.55
CA PHE A 255 -14.07 20.11 -1.43
C PHE A 255 -12.62 19.94 -1.91
N ILE A 256 -11.68 19.66 -1.00
CA ILE A 256 -10.26 19.42 -1.34
C ILE A 256 -10.12 18.24 -2.30
N LEU A 257 -10.83 17.13 -2.01
CA LEU A 257 -10.82 15.94 -2.87
C LEU A 257 -11.36 16.24 -4.28
N LEU A 258 -12.48 16.96 -4.38
CA LEU A 258 -13.11 17.30 -5.66
C LEU A 258 -12.22 18.23 -6.50
N VAL A 259 -11.59 19.23 -5.90
CA VAL A 259 -10.66 20.13 -6.61
C VAL A 259 -9.46 19.34 -7.14
N GLY A 260 -8.83 18.52 -6.30
CA GLY A 260 -7.70 17.67 -6.71
C GLY A 260 -8.09 16.69 -7.82
N ALA A 261 -9.18 15.96 -7.63
CA ALA A 261 -9.71 15.01 -8.61
C ALA A 261 -10.02 15.69 -9.95
N SER A 262 -10.61 16.89 -9.93
CA SER A 262 -10.91 17.66 -11.15
C SER A 262 -9.65 18.01 -11.92
N VAL A 263 -8.58 18.44 -11.25
CA VAL A 263 -7.29 18.72 -11.89
C VAL A 263 -6.70 17.46 -12.53
N ALA A 264 -6.72 16.32 -11.83
CA ALA A 264 -6.24 15.04 -12.36
C ALA A 264 -7.05 14.58 -13.58
N VAL A 265 -8.38 14.66 -13.52
CA VAL A 265 -9.26 14.30 -14.64
C VAL A 265 -9.04 15.20 -15.84
N ILE A 266 -8.94 16.52 -15.65
CA ILE A 266 -8.62 17.47 -16.73
C ILE A 266 -7.26 17.14 -17.36
N PHE A 267 -6.26 16.80 -16.54
CA PHE A 267 -4.95 16.38 -17.03
C PHE A 267 -5.05 15.11 -17.89
N LEU A 268 -5.76 14.09 -17.44
CA LEU A 268 -5.98 12.84 -18.20
C LEU A 268 -6.65 13.10 -19.55
N ILE A 269 -7.70 13.94 -19.57
CA ILE A 269 -8.44 14.25 -20.80
C ILE A 269 -7.55 14.99 -21.80
N LYS A 270 -6.81 16.01 -21.33
CA LYS A 270 -5.94 16.82 -22.18
C LYS A 270 -4.76 16.04 -22.75
N ASN A 271 -4.22 15.08 -22.00
CA ASN A 271 -3.00 14.33 -22.37
C ASN A 271 -3.30 12.89 -22.82
N LYS A 272 -4.56 12.55 -23.15
CA LYS A 272 -4.97 11.19 -23.52
C LYS A 272 -4.17 10.59 -24.67
N ALA A 273 -3.78 11.41 -25.64
CA ALA A 273 -2.99 10.98 -26.80
C ALA A 273 -1.57 10.60 -26.39
N ASP A 274 -0.89 11.47 -25.63
CA ASP A 274 0.46 11.24 -25.14
C ASP A 274 0.53 10.05 -24.19
N ILE A 275 -0.47 9.89 -23.31
CA ILE A 275 -0.58 8.72 -22.43
C ILE A 275 -0.74 7.44 -23.26
N LYS A 276 -1.58 7.46 -24.30
CA LYS A 276 -1.77 6.31 -25.19
C LYS A 276 -0.47 5.96 -25.92
N MET A 277 0.27 6.96 -26.40
CA MET A 277 1.58 6.77 -27.04
C MET A 277 2.59 6.16 -26.05
N TYR A 278 2.71 6.73 -24.85
CA TYR A 278 3.58 6.18 -23.80
C TYR A 278 3.26 4.72 -23.50
N VAL A 279 1.96 4.39 -23.36
CA VAL A 279 1.52 3.02 -23.11
C VAL A 279 1.89 2.11 -24.28
N GLN A 280 1.78 2.55 -25.54
CA GLN A 280 2.13 1.78 -26.73
C GLN A 280 3.64 1.54 -26.86
N GLU A 281 4.45 2.56 -26.63
CA GLU A 281 5.92 2.49 -26.72
C GLU A 281 6.54 1.62 -25.62
N ASN A 282 5.87 1.52 -24.46
CA ASN A 282 6.41 0.83 -23.29
C ASN A 282 5.65 -0.47 -22.94
N ARG A 283 4.93 -1.06 -23.91
CA ARG A 283 4.23 -2.35 -23.72
C ARG A 283 5.22 -3.49 -23.51
N SER A 284 4.73 -4.54 -22.87
CA SER A 284 5.40 -5.82 -22.85
C SER A 284 5.25 -6.57 -24.16
N PHE A 285 6.13 -7.54 -24.38
CA PHE A 285 6.00 -8.48 -25.49
C PHE A 285 4.73 -9.35 -25.35
N PRO A 286 4.16 -9.84 -26.46
CA PRO A 286 2.96 -10.67 -26.44
C PRO A 286 3.10 -11.90 -25.52
N GLY A 287 2.12 -12.09 -24.64
CA GLY A 287 2.08 -13.24 -23.73
C GLY A 287 2.73 -13.04 -22.36
N ALA A 288 3.40 -11.91 -22.09
CA ALA A 288 4.02 -11.63 -20.79
C ALA A 288 3.02 -11.77 -19.62
N TYR A 289 1.85 -11.12 -19.71
CA TYR A 289 0.79 -11.23 -18.69
C TYR A 289 0.29 -12.68 -18.53
N ARG A 290 0.09 -13.40 -19.64
CA ARG A 290 -0.34 -14.80 -19.59
C ARG A 290 0.65 -15.68 -18.84
N GLN A 291 1.96 -15.42 -18.98
CA GLN A 291 2.99 -16.14 -18.24
C GLN A 291 3.06 -15.71 -16.77
N ALA A 292 2.88 -14.43 -16.47
CA ALA A 292 2.79 -13.93 -15.11
C ALA A 292 1.66 -14.63 -14.34
N PHE A 293 0.45 -14.69 -14.91
CA PHE A 293 -0.71 -15.35 -14.29
C PHE A 293 -0.69 -16.88 -14.33
N ARG A 294 0.32 -17.50 -14.94
CA ARG A 294 0.60 -18.94 -14.77
C ARG A 294 1.49 -19.24 -13.56
N SER A 295 1.90 -18.22 -12.81
CA SER A 295 2.65 -18.37 -11.58
C SER A 295 1.76 -18.94 -10.47
N VAL A 296 2.12 -20.11 -9.95
CA VAL A 296 1.41 -20.74 -8.81
C VAL A 296 1.55 -19.88 -7.56
N TRP A 297 2.75 -19.39 -7.26
CA TRP A 297 3.01 -18.56 -6.09
C TRP A 297 2.30 -17.21 -6.11
N PHE A 298 2.04 -16.65 -7.30
CA PHE A 298 1.21 -15.45 -7.43
C PHE A 298 -0.21 -15.72 -6.93
N TRP A 299 -0.81 -16.85 -7.33
CA TRP A 299 -2.16 -17.21 -6.91
C TRP A 299 -2.23 -17.65 -5.45
N ILE A 300 -1.23 -18.38 -4.94
CA ILE A 300 -1.16 -18.69 -3.50
C ILE A 300 -1.12 -17.40 -2.67
N PHE A 301 -0.26 -16.45 -3.04
CA PHE A 301 -0.21 -15.14 -2.39
C PHE A 301 -1.56 -14.40 -2.51
N THR A 302 -2.14 -14.33 -3.71
CA THR A 302 -3.42 -13.65 -3.95
C THR A 302 -4.55 -14.24 -3.12
N ILE A 303 -4.70 -15.57 -3.12
CA ILE A 303 -5.73 -16.26 -2.35
C ILE A 303 -5.52 -16.05 -0.86
N PHE A 304 -4.28 -16.14 -0.37
CA PHE A 304 -3.96 -15.89 1.03
C PHE A 304 -4.37 -14.46 1.44
N MET A 305 -3.97 -13.44 0.69
CA MET A 305 -4.32 -12.05 0.99
C MET A 305 -5.83 -11.79 0.89
N PHE A 306 -6.49 -12.44 -0.07
CA PHE A 306 -7.94 -12.36 -0.20
C PHE A 306 -8.66 -12.98 1.01
N LEU A 307 -8.24 -14.17 1.46
CA LEU A 307 -8.78 -14.80 2.66
C LEU A 307 -8.58 -13.94 3.91
N THR A 308 -7.39 -13.33 4.06
CA THR A 308 -7.13 -12.34 5.11
C THR A 308 -8.13 -11.19 5.04
N SER A 309 -8.42 -10.66 3.85
CA SER A 309 -9.37 -9.56 3.70
C SER A 309 -10.81 -9.92 4.09
N LEU A 310 -11.21 -11.18 3.91
CA LEU A 310 -12.54 -11.65 4.32
C LEU A 310 -12.72 -11.67 5.84
N THR A 311 -11.63 -11.78 6.61
CA THR A 311 -11.70 -11.72 8.10
C THR A 311 -12.15 -10.36 8.63
N LEU A 312 -12.07 -9.31 7.80
CA LEU A 312 -12.50 -7.97 8.14
C LEU A 312 -13.94 -7.67 7.69
N ILE A 313 -14.62 -8.64 7.08
CA ILE A 313 -16.05 -8.55 6.76
C ILE A 313 -16.84 -9.24 7.88
N SER A 314 -17.82 -8.55 8.43
CA SER A 314 -18.69 -9.11 9.48
C SER A 314 -20.14 -9.20 9.00
N HIS A 315 -20.87 -10.18 9.51
CA HIS A 315 -22.33 -10.19 9.38
C HIS A 315 -22.93 -9.06 10.24
N LEU A 316 -24.01 -8.46 9.74
CA LEU A 316 -24.81 -7.43 10.44
C LEU A 316 -25.61 -8.01 11.61
#